data_AF-A0AAD8SS83-F1
#
_entry.id   AF-A0AAD8SS83-F1
#
_cell.length_a   1.000
_cell.length_b   1.000
_cell.length_c   1.000
_cell.angle_alpha   90.00
_cell.angle_beta   90.00
_cell.angle_gamma   90.00
#
_symmetry.space_group_name_H-M   'P 1'
#
loop_
_entity.id
_entity.type
_entity.pdbx_description
1 polymer ?
#
loop_
_entity_poly.entity_id
_entity_poly.type
_entity_poly.pdbx_seq_one_letter_code
_entity_poly.pdbx_strand_id
1 'polypeptide(L)'
;MASNLEKLVIHGSNTSNNPCPDADGDDACNNNGSEVETVRCACGVAEECTAAYVVGVRAAFCGDWLCGLCGEAVKERMARDPFCGVEAALASHEAERRDFDATRLNPTLSLAGSMRGIARKSFDRRRTTTASSSCQDRQLRTAASRAVALARSVSCDPRFLGDVDNGPAGDPCR
;
A
#
# COMPACT_ATOMS: atom_id res chain seq x y z
N MET A 1 17.83 -60.90 4.82
CA MET A 1 16.68 -61.70 4.35
C MET A 1 16.48 -61.39 2.89
N ALA A 2 16.89 -62.33 2.05
CA ALA A 2 16.72 -62.29 0.61
C ALA A 2 15.33 -62.81 0.28
N SER A 3 14.62 -62.11 -0.60
CA SER A 3 13.44 -62.63 -1.31
C SER A 3 13.46 -62.09 -2.74
N ASN A 4 14.22 -62.77 -3.60
CA ASN A 4 14.02 -62.77 -5.05
C ASN A 4 13.19 -64.02 -5.37
N LEU A 5 12.04 -63.84 -6.02
CA LEU A 5 11.22 -64.88 -6.67
C LEU A 5 9.98 -64.18 -7.26
N GLU A 6 9.50 -64.32 -8.49
CA GLU A 6 9.83 -65.10 -9.68
C GLU A 6 9.08 -64.44 -10.86
N LYS A 7 9.81 -64.23 -11.96
CA LYS A 7 9.47 -64.51 -13.37
C LYS A 7 8.01 -64.90 -13.72
N LEU A 8 7.39 -64.13 -14.62
CA LEU A 8 6.43 -64.67 -15.60
C LEU A 8 6.80 -64.16 -17.01
N VAL A 9 7.40 -65.05 -17.80
CA VAL A 9 7.48 -64.97 -19.27
C VAL A 9 6.62 -66.10 -19.75
N ILE A 10 5.55 -65.84 -20.51
CA ILE A 10 5.11 -66.58 -21.72
C ILE A 10 3.91 -65.82 -22.35
N HIS A 11 3.62 -65.67 -23.65
CA HIS A 11 4.08 -66.22 -24.94
C HIS A 11 3.97 -65.12 -26.02
N GLY A 12 4.89 -65.13 -27.00
CA GLY A 12 4.67 -64.44 -28.27
C GLY A 12 3.62 -65.14 -29.13
N SER A 13 2.87 -64.37 -29.91
CA SER A 13 2.09 -64.84 -31.06
C SER A 13 2.07 -63.73 -32.11
N ASN A 14 2.85 -63.89 -33.17
CA ASN A 14 2.79 -63.10 -34.39
C ASN A 14 1.72 -63.68 -35.32
N THR A 15 0.73 -62.87 -35.71
CA THR A 15 -0.08 -62.97 -36.95
C THR A 15 -0.78 -61.61 -37.12
N SER A 16 -0.25 -60.72 -37.97
CA SER A 16 -0.58 -60.51 -39.39
C SER A 16 -1.89 -59.75 -39.66
N ASN A 17 -1.68 -58.54 -40.20
CA ASN A 17 -2.47 -57.82 -41.21
C ASN A 17 -3.75 -57.06 -40.83
N ASN A 18 -3.63 -55.74 -41.07
CA ASN A 18 -4.62 -54.74 -41.54
C ASN A 18 -5.47 -54.03 -40.48
N PRO A 19 -5.97 -52.81 -40.78
CA PRO A 19 -5.38 -51.67 -41.50
C PRO A 19 -5.35 -50.41 -40.61
N CYS A 20 -4.66 -49.37 -41.07
CA CYS A 20 -4.68 -48.04 -40.44
C CYS A 20 -6.14 -47.54 -40.32
N PRO A 21 -6.65 -47.18 -39.13
CA PRO A 21 -7.85 -46.37 -39.06
C PRO A 21 -7.49 -44.96 -39.53
N ASP A 22 -8.20 -44.50 -40.56
CA ASP A 22 -8.20 -43.12 -40.99
C ASP A 22 -8.54 -42.18 -39.82
N ALA A 23 -7.98 -40.98 -39.92
CA ALA A 23 -8.05 -39.91 -38.95
C ALA A 23 -9.46 -39.68 -38.36
N ASP A 24 -9.53 -39.80 -37.04
CA ASP A 24 -10.30 -38.95 -36.12
C ASP A 24 -9.73 -39.20 -34.73
N GLY A 25 -8.42 -38.95 -34.59
CA GLY A 25 -7.78 -38.87 -33.29
C GLY A 25 -8.02 -37.46 -32.77
N ASP A 26 -8.97 -37.31 -31.87
CA ASP A 26 -8.94 -36.26 -30.87
C ASP A 26 -7.50 -36.13 -30.36
N ASP A 27 -6.84 -35.03 -30.74
CA ASP A 27 -5.68 -34.53 -30.03
C ASP A 27 -6.16 -34.20 -28.61
N ALA A 28 -6.28 -35.23 -27.77
CA ALA A 28 -6.04 -35.13 -26.36
C ALA A 28 -4.56 -34.76 -26.21
N CYS A 29 -4.24 -33.51 -26.56
CA CYS A 29 -3.04 -32.88 -26.08
C CYS A 29 -3.11 -33.06 -24.57
N ASN A 30 -2.17 -33.86 -24.08
CA ASN A 30 -1.98 -34.08 -22.67
C ASN A 30 -1.88 -32.69 -22.04
N ASN A 31 -2.98 -32.22 -21.43
CA ASN A 31 -3.05 -30.99 -20.68
C ASN A 31 -2.26 -31.20 -19.38
N ASN A 32 -0.96 -31.41 -19.54
CA ASN A 32 0.04 -31.00 -18.57
C ASN A 32 0.29 -29.49 -18.71
N GLY A 33 -0.68 -28.74 -19.26
CA GLY A 33 -0.74 -27.29 -19.15
C GLY A 33 -0.83 -26.99 -17.68
N SER A 34 0.31 -26.59 -17.11
CA SER A 34 0.46 -26.21 -15.71
C SER A 34 -0.78 -25.45 -15.26
N GLU A 35 -1.60 -26.07 -14.42
CA GLU A 35 -2.86 -25.52 -13.96
C GLU A 35 -2.63 -24.07 -13.52
N VAL A 36 -3.21 -23.14 -14.28
CA VAL A 36 -3.11 -21.70 -14.03
C VAL A 36 -4.31 -21.27 -13.21
N GLU A 37 -4.03 -20.50 -12.16
CA GLU A 37 -5.03 -19.91 -11.29
C GLU A 37 -4.88 -18.38 -11.28
N THR A 38 -6.01 -17.68 -11.17
CA THR A 38 -6.01 -16.22 -11.00
C THR A 38 -5.87 -15.88 -9.52
N VAL A 39 -4.76 -15.25 -9.18
CA VAL A 39 -4.44 -14.82 -7.81
C VAL A 39 -4.40 -13.31 -7.74
N ARG A 40 -4.90 -12.75 -6.63
CA ARG A 40 -4.94 -11.30 -6.41
C ARG A 40 -4.02 -10.92 -5.28
N CYS A 41 -3.04 -10.06 -5.57
CA CYS A 41 -2.19 -9.44 -4.56
C CYS A 41 -3.03 -8.46 -3.73
N ALA A 42 -2.64 -8.25 -2.47
CA ALA A 42 -3.22 -7.21 -1.60
C ALA A 42 -3.16 -5.81 -2.28
N CYS A 43 -2.13 -5.60 -3.08
CA CYS A 43 -2.07 -4.80 -4.31
C CYS A 43 -3.34 -4.28 -4.99
N GLY A 44 -4.31 -5.17 -5.13
CA GLY A 44 -5.40 -5.07 -6.10
C GLY A 44 -5.04 -5.63 -7.49
N VAL A 45 -3.76 -5.87 -7.80
CA VAL A 45 -3.32 -6.50 -9.05
C VAL A 45 -3.70 -7.98 -9.06
N ALA A 46 -4.36 -8.41 -10.12
CA ALA A 46 -4.66 -9.82 -10.38
C ALA A 46 -3.71 -10.35 -11.46
N GLU A 47 -3.17 -11.55 -11.25
CA GLU A 47 -2.22 -12.20 -12.15
C GLU A 47 -2.67 -13.65 -12.38
N GLU A 48 -2.45 -14.17 -13.58
CA GLU A 48 -2.62 -15.59 -13.90
C GLU A 48 -1.28 -16.28 -13.67
N CYS A 49 -1.25 -17.24 -12.76
CA CYS A 49 -0.02 -17.88 -12.30
C CYS A 49 -0.19 -19.39 -12.23
N THR A 50 0.88 -20.13 -12.48
CA THR A 50 0.86 -21.58 -12.27
C THR A 50 0.75 -21.89 -10.78
N ALA A 51 0.01 -22.93 -10.42
CA ALA A 51 -0.16 -23.32 -9.01
C ALA A 51 1.20 -23.52 -8.30
N ALA A 52 2.18 -24.10 -9.00
CA ALA A 52 3.54 -24.29 -8.49
C ALA A 52 4.23 -22.96 -8.14
N TYR A 53 4.06 -21.93 -8.97
CA TYR A 53 4.61 -20.60 -8.69
C TYR A 53 3.92 -19.95 -7.49
N VAL A 54 2.59 -20.05 -7.39
CA VAL A 54 1.83 -19.53 -6.25
C VAL A 54 2.29 -20.15 -4.94
N VAL A 55 2.47 -21.47 -4.90
CA VAL A 55 3.00 -22.16 -3.72
C VAL A 55 4.40 -21.66 -3.35
N GLY A 56 5.28 -21.47 -4.33
CA GLY A 56 6.63 -20.95 -4.09
C GLY A 56 6.64 -19.54 -3.51
N VAL A 57 5.80 -18.64 -4.03
CA VAL A 57 5.67 -17.27 -3.52
C VAL A 57 5.12 -17.29 -2.10
N ARG A 58 4.05 -18.04 -1.83
CA ARG A 58 3.48 -18.14 -0.49
C ARG A 58 4.48 -18.71 0.52
N ALA A 59 5.28 -19.71 0.12
CA ALA A 59 6.33 -20.23 0.98
C ALA A 59 7.42 -19.19 1.30
N ALA A 60 7.71 -18.28 0.37
CA ALA A 60 8.70 -17.22 0.57
C ALA A 60 8.18 -16.06 1.44
N PHE A 61 6.87 -15.79 1.44
CA PHE A 61 6.25 -14.63 2.06
C PHE A 61 5.20 -15.00 3.13
N CYS A 62 5.56 -15.87 4.07
CA CYS A 62 4.72 -16.17 5.24
C CYS A 62 3.28 -16.64 4.91
N GLY A 63 3.07 -17.25 3.75
CA GLY A 63 1.77 -17.71 3.26
C GLY A 63 1.03 -16.72 2.36
N ASP A 64 1.50 -15.47 2.25
CA ASP A 64 0.88 -14.43 1.46
C ASP A 64 1.25 -14.50 -0.02
N TRP A 65 0.29 -14.13 -0.86
CA TRP A 65 0.54 -13.93 -2.28
C TRP A 65 0.91 -12.48 -2.56
N LEU A 66 2.05 -12.27 -3.21
CA LEU A 66 2.51 -10.97 -3.69
C LEU A 66 2.67 -11.01 -5.21
N CYS A 67 2.24 -9.94 -5.88
CA CYS A 67 2.61 -9.71 -7.27
C CYS A 67 4.11 -9.43 -7.37
N GLY A 68 4.68 -9.55 -8.58
CA GLY A 68 6.11 -9.38 -8.81
C GLY A 68 6.70 -8.10 -8.21
N LEU A 69 5.99 -6.97 -8.34
CA LEU A 69 6.44 -5.67 -7.80
C LEU A 69 6.39 -5.59 -6.27
N CYS A 70 5.35 -6.12 -5.64
CA CYS A 70 5.25 -6.17 -4.17
C CYS A 70 6.31 -7.12 -3.59
N GLY A 71 6.57 -8.24 -4.28
CA GLY A 71 7.64 -9.16 -3.91
C GLY A 71 9.01 -8.49 -3.90
N GLU A 72 9.34 -7.71 -4.93
CA GLU A 72 10.59 -6.95 -4.97
C GLU A 72 10.65 -5.85 -3.89
N ALA A 73 9.55 -5.17 -3.59
CA ALA A 73 9.51 -4.18 -2.51
C ALA A 73 9.83 -4.79 -1.14
N VAL A 74 9.27 -5.97 -0.84
CA VAL A 74 9.54 -6.69 0.42
C VAL A 74 11.00 -7.17 0.47
N LYS A 75 11.52 -7.73 -0.63
CA LYS A 75 12.93 -8.14 -0.73
C LYS A 75 13.89 -6.96 -0.55
N GLU A 76 13.62 -5.82 -1.18
CA GLU A 76 14.41 -4.60 -1.03
C GLU A 76 14.42 -4.11 0.42
N ARG A 77 13.27 -4.20 1.12
CA ARG A 77 13.21 -3.83 2.54
C ARG A 77 14.08 -4.76 3.40
N MET A 78 14.02 -6.06 3.17
CA MET A 78 14.87 -7.03 3.87
C MET A 78 16.35 -6.84 3.54
N ALA A 79 16.68 -6.42 2.31
CA ALA A 79 18.04 -6.12 1.91
C ALA A 79 18.58 -4.85 2.62
N ARG A 80 17.73 -3.84 2.84
CA ARG A 80 18.08 -2.61 3.55
C ARG A 80 18.22 -2.78 5.06
N ASP A 81 17.40 -3.65 5.65
CA ASP A 81 17.41 -3.96 7.07
C ASP A 81 17.50 -5.48 7.27
N PRO A 82 18.72 -6.04 7.33
CA PRO A 82 18.93 -7.49 7.47
C PRO A 82 18.38 -8.08 8.78
N PHE A 83 18.08 -7.24 9.78
CA PHE A 83 17.47 -7.68 11.04
C PHE A 83 15.94 -7.72 10.95
N CYS A 84 15.36 -7.17 9.88
CA CYS A 84 13.93 -7.22 9.59
C CYS A 84 13.57 -8.59 9.00
N GLY A 85 12.83 -9.39 9.76
CA GLY A 85 12.27 -10.65 9.26
C GLY A 85 11.23 -10.42 8.15
N VAL A 86 10.92 -11.47 7.39
CA VAL A 86 9.94 -11.44 6.29
C VAL A 86 8.59 -10.88 6.74
N GLU A 87 8.09 -11.31 7.90
CA GLU A 87 6.82 -10.85 8.47
C GLU A 87 6.82 -9.35 8.77
N ALA A 88 7.91 -8.83 9.35
CA ALA A 88 8.05 -7.39 9.63
C ALA A 88 8.18 -6.57 8.33
N ALA A 89 8.85 -7.13 7.31
CA ALA A 89 8.94 -6.51 6.00
C ALA A 89 7.58 -6.46 5.29
N LEU A 90 6.79 -7.55 5.36
CA LEU A 90 5.42 -7.62 4.88
C LEU A 90 4.53 -6.58 5.57
N ALA A 91 4.57 -6.51 6.92
CA ALA A 91 3.78 -5.55 7.68
C ALA A 91 4.09 -4.10 7.31
N SER A 92 5.38 -3.78 7.11
CA SER A 92 5.79 -2.45 6.62
C SER A 92 5.25 -2.18 5.22
N HIS A 93 5.35 -3.15 4.32
CA HIS A 93 4.84 -3.02 2.95
C HIS A 93 3.31 -2.83 2.93
N GLU A 94 2.57 -3.53 3.79
CA GLU A 94 1.14 -3.31 3.95
C GLU A 94 0.79 -1.89 4.40
N ALA A 95 1.58 -1.34 5.34
CA ALA A 95 1.39 0.03 5.82
C ALA A 95 1.65 1.04 4.70
N GLU A 96 2.75 0.88 3.95
CA GLU A 96 3.10 1.72 2.79
C GLU A 96 1.99 1.69 1.73
N ARG A 97 1.47 0.50 1.43
CA ARG A 97 0.33 0.34 0.51
C ARG A 97 -0.92 1.05 1.03
N ARG A 98 -1.28 0.88 2.31
CA ARG A 98 -2.47 1.54 2.90
C ARG A 98 -2.36 3.07 2.81
N ASP A 99 -1.18 3.61 3.08
CA ASP A 99 -0.91 5.04 2.97
C ASP A 99 -1.01 5.51 1.51
N PHE A 100 -0.44 4.73 0.57
CA PHE A 100 -0.53 5.02 -0.85
C PHE A 100 -1.98 5.01 -1.36
N ASP A 101 -2.77 4.00 -0.97
CA ASP A 101 -4.19 3.92 -1.32
C ASP A 101 -4.98 5.09 -0.72
N ALA A 102 -4.72 5.45 0.55
CA ALA A 102 -5.35 6.61 1.17
C ALA A 102 -5.06 7.91 0.39
N THR A 103 -3.83 8.08 -0.12
CA THR A 103 -3.47 9.25 -0.93
C THR A 103 -4.13 9.25 -2.31
N ARG A 104 -4.24 8.10 -2.97
CA ARG A 104 -4.79 8.00 -4.33
C ARG A 104 -6.31 8.03 -4.37
N LEU A 105 -6.96 7.36 -3.43
CA LEU A 105 -8.42 7.27 -3.38
C LEU A 105 -9.03 8.60 -2.94
N ASN A 106 -8.33 9.36 -2.09
CA ASN A 106 -8.83 10.64 -1.57
C ASN A 106 -7.71 11.70 -1.52
N PRO A 107 -7.20 12.18 -2.67
CA PRO A 107 -6.06 13.10 -2.72
C PRO A 107 -6.32 14.40 -1.97
N THR A 108 -7.54 14.94 -2.06
CA THR A 108 -7.94 16.16 -1.34
C THR A 108 -7.94 15.96 0.17
N LEU A 109 -8.42 14.82 0.68
CA LEU A 109 -8.40 14.54 2.12
C LEU A 109 -6.99 14.26 2.62
N SER A 110 -6.16 13.56 1.83
CA SER A 110 -4.75 13.35 2.14
C SER A 110 -3.98 14.68 2.22
N LEU A 111 -4.22 15.59 1.26
CA LEU A 111 -3.66 16.94 1.29
C LEU A 111 -4.13 17.72 2.52
N ALA A 112 -5.44 17.74 2.80
CA ALA A 112 -5.99 18.43 3.96
C ALA A 112 -5.45 17.85 5.28
N GLY A 113 -5.29 16.53 5.37
CA GLY A 113 -4.66 15.83 6.48
C GLY A 113 -3.19 16.24 6.67
N SER A 114 -2.44 16.32 5.58
CA SER A 114 -1.04 16.78 5.57
C SER A 114 -0.93 18.23 6.04
N MET A 115 -1.76 19.13 5.51
CA MET A 115 -1.84 20.54 5.93
C MET A 115 -2.19 20.68 7.42
N ARG A 116 -3.16 19.88 7.89
CA ARG A 116 -3.52 19.82 9.32
C ARG A 116 -2.33 19.37 10.17
N GLY A 117 -1.59 18.34 9.73
CA GLY A 117 -0.39 17.86 10.41
C GLY A 117 0.68 18.95 10.53
N ILE A 118 0.93 19.68 9.45
CA ILE A 118 1.86 20.82 9.42
C ILE A 118 1.43 21.90 10.41
N ALA A 119 0.15 22.30 10.38
CA ALA A 119 -0.38 23.31 11.28
C ALA A 119 -0.22 22.89 12.75
N ARG A 120 -0.61 21.66 13.10
CA ARG A 120 -0.46 21.10 14.47
C ARG A 120 0.98 21.13 14.93
N LYS A 121 1.91 20.59 14.12
CA LYS A 121 3.33 20.54 14.44
C LYS A 121 3.95 21.95 14.60
N SER A 122 3.49 22.92 13.81
CA SER A 122 3.85 24.34 13.95
C SER A 122 3.34 24.95 15.26
N PHE A 123 2.10 24.66 15.67
CA PHE A 123 1.56 25.11 16.96
C PHE A 123 2.28 24.49 18.15
N ASP A 124 2.58 23.18 18.10
CA ASP A 124 3.29 22.49 19.18
C ASP A 124 4.72 23.01 19.34
N ARG A 125 5.39 23.30 18.22
CA ARG A 125 6.73 23.94 18.22
C ARG A 125 6.69 25.34 18.82
N ARG A 126 5.66 26.15 18.53
CA ARG A 126 5.49 27.46 19.19
C ARG A 126 5.21 27.32 20.68
N ARG A 127 4.29 26.43 21.07
CA ARG A 127 3.93 26.19 22.47
C ARG A 127 5.14 25.78 23.31
N THR A 128 5.97 24.88 22.80
CA THR A 128 7.21 24.46 23.48
C THR A 128 8.20 25.61 23.60
N THR A 129 8.38 26.44 22.56
CA THR A 129 9.24 27.65 22.67
C THR A 129 8.73 28.70 23.65
N THR A 130 7.41 28.94 23.71
CA THR A 130 6.81 29.91 24.64
C THR A 130 6.78 29.39 26.08
N ALA A 131 6.60 28.08 26.28
CA ALA A 131 6.72 27.47 27.60
C ALA A 131 8.15 27.61 28.16
N SER A 132 9.17 27.41 27.32
CA SER A 132 10.59 27.58 27.70
C SER A 132 10.99 29.04 27.97
N SER A 133 10.27 30.04 27.41
CA SER A 133 10.50 31.47 27.71
C SER A 133 9.62 32.02 28.84
N SER A 134 8.58 31.31 29.25
CA SER A 134 7.61 31.77 30.26
C SER A 134 8.12 31.75 31.72
N CYS A 135 9.32 31.23 31.97
CA CYS A 135 9.90 31.17 33.32
C CYS A 135 10.65 32.45 33.74
N GLN A 136 10.84 33.44 32.86
CA GLN A 136 11.64 34.64 33.16
C GLN A 136 10.83 35.93 33.37
N ASP A 137 9.53 35.97 33.06
CA ASP A 137 8.74 37.21 33.07
C ASP A 137 7.55 37.20 34.06
N ARG A 138 7.69 36.50 35.20
CA ARG A 138 6.67 36.51 36.26
C ARG A 138 6.89 37.55 37.37
N GLN A 139 7.93 38.38 37.29
CA GLN A 139 8.26 39.29 38.38
C GLN A 139 7.82 40.76 38.18
N LEU A 140 7.24 41.15 37.04
CA LEU A 140 6.97 42.59 36.76
C LEU A 140 5.58 42.94 36.19
N ARG A 141 4.54 42.10 36.27
CA ARG A 141 3.20 42.49 35.81
C ARG A 141 2.08 42.18 36.80
N THR A 142 1.96 43.06 37.78
CA THR A 142 0.75 43.29 38.58
C THR A 142 -0.43 43.71 37.70
N ALA A 143 -1.57 43.01 37.88
CA ALA A 143 -2.95 43.49 37.78
C ALA A 143 -3.61 43.93 36.45
N ALA A 144 -3.02 43.76 35.26
CA ALA A 144 -3.67 44.21 34.00
C ALA A 144 -3.83 43.15 32.88
N SER A 145 -3.74 41.85 33.18
CA SER A 145 -3.64 40.79 32.16
C SER A 145 -4.79 39.78 32.20
N ARG A 146 -6.04 40.25 32.33
CA ARG A 146 -7.23 39.41 32.12
C ARG A 146 -7.73 39.36 30.67
N ALA A 147 -6.99 39.92 29.71
CA ALA A 147 -7.26 39.76 28.29
C ALA A 147 -5.97 39.41 27.56
N VAL A 148 -5.53 38.16 27.64
CA VAL A 148 -4.63 37.60 26.63
C VAL A 148 -5.49 37.40 25.37
N ALA A 149 -5.68 38.48 24.63
CA ALA A 149 -6.17 38.40 23.27
C ALA A 149 -5.20 37.51 22.50
N LEU A 150 -5.71 36.41 21.95
CA LEU A 150 -4.98 35.57 21.00
C LEU A 150 -4.47 36.48 19.87
N ALA A 151 -3.19 36.81 19.88
CA ALA A 151 -2.58 37.50 18.76
C ALA A 151 -2.64 36.55 17.55
N ARG A 152 -3.51 36.88 16.59
CA ARG A 152 -3.57 36.18 15.30
C ARG A 152 -2.25 36.43 14.57
N SER A 153 -1.81 35.46 13.78
CA SER A 153 -0.70 35.63 12.85
C SER A 153 -0.91 36.91 12.04
N VAL A 154 0.15 37.69 11.81
CA VAL A 154 0.13 38.94 11.02
C VAL A 154 -0.54 38.81 9.64
N SER A 155 -0.64 37.58 9.11
CA SER A 155 -1.36 37.24 7.87
C SER A 155 -2.89 37.29 7.97
N CYS A 156 -3.48 37.32 9.17
CA CYS A 156 -4.92 37.40 9.41
C CYS A 156 -5.30 38.70 10.13
N ASP A 157 -4.48 39.75 9.94
CA ASP A 157 -4.78 41.08 10.44
C ASP A 157 -5.94 41.65 9.60
N PRO A 158 -7.13 41.93 10.20
CA PRO A 158 -8.26 42.50 9.48
C PRO A 158 -7.94 43.87 8.84
N ARG A 159 -6.81 44.50 9.19
CA ARG A 159 -6.34 45.73 8.53
C ARG A 159 -5.91 45.56 7.07
N PHE A 160 -5.71 44.33 6.59
CA PHE A 160 -5.35 44.03 5.20
C PHE A 160 -6.46 43.36 4.38
N LEU A 161 -7.63 43.07 4.96
CA LEU A 161 -8.84 42.86 4.15
C LEU A 161 -9.41 44.24 3.87
N GLY A 162 -8.96 44.84 2.77
CA GLY A 162 -9.46 46.11 2.28
C GLY A 162 -10.98 46.09 2.14
N ASP A 163 -11.57 47.21 2.52
CA ASP A 163 -12.98 47.54 2.31
C ASP A 163 -13.40 47.18 0.88
N VAL A 164 -14.37 46.27 0.74
CA VAL A 164 -15.32 46.39 -0.37
C VAL A 164 -16.13 47.63 -0.03
N ASP A 165 -15.68 48.77 -0.55
CA ASP A 165 -16.40 50.02 -0.53
C ASP A 165 -17.73 49.78 -1.25
N ASN A 166 -18.80 49.66 -0.47
CA ASN A 166 -20.16 49.70 -0.98
C ASN A 166 -20.45 51.16 -1.29
N GLY A 167 -20.04 51.58 -2.50
CA GLY A 167 -20.25 52.94 -3.00
C GLY A 167 -21.73 53.34 -2.92
N PRO A 168 -22.02 54.64 -2.74
CA PRO A 168 -23.35 55.10 -2.37
C PRO A 168 -24.37 54.82 -3.48
N ALA A 169 -25.58 54.46 -3.05
CA ALA A 169 -26.76 54.34 -3.87
C ALA A 169 -26.94 55.58 -4.77
N GLY A 170 -26.72 55.40 -6.07
CA GLY A 170 -27.27 56.26 -7.12
C GLY A 170 -28.62 55.68 -7.55
N ASP A 171 -29.69 56.42 -7.26
CA ASP A 171 -31.09 56.07 -7.50
C ASP A 171 -31.43 55.84 -9.00
N PRO A 172 -32.52 55.11 -9.30
CA PRO A 172 -32.79 54.50 -10.59
C PRO A 172 -33.41 55.47 -11.59
N CYS A 173 -33.24 55.15 -12.87
CA CYS A 173 -33.91 55.77 -14.02
C CYS A 173 -33.57 57.25 -14.28
N ARG A 174 -32.62 57.51 -15.20
CA ARG A 174 -32.88 57.95 -16.58
C ARG A 174 -31.60 58.45 -17.25
#